data_AF-A0A7W0ULD4-F1
#
_entry.id   AF-A0A7W0ULD4-F1
#
_cell.length_a   1.000
_cell.length_b   1.000
_cell.length_c   1.000
_cell.angle_alpha   90.00
_cell.angle_beta   90.00
_cell.angle_gamma   90.00
#
_symmetry.space_group_name_H-M   'P 1'
#
loop_
_entity.id
_entity.type
_entity.pdbx_description
1 polymer ?
#
loop_
_entity_poly.entity_id
_entity_poly.type
_entity_poly.pdbx_seq_one_letter_code
_entity_poly.pdbx_strand_id
1 'polypeptide(L)'
;MGNRVPIEGLRDDVRVLGEVLGTVLQEQMGTDIFETVEDVRKTCIQMRERHDGAEERALRERMATLDLDSLIELTRAFTVYFHLINIAEEHHRIRVLRHREAELHPSSPPESIAAAIRDLKQRDVPPNDVRRFLDRLDLLPVFTAHPTEARRRTVLQHLRRVAADARLLDDERELPHVRERLIALLAEHVTVLWQTEELRIDRPDPLQEVRSGLYYLAGSVYEVLPSIYRDLEEAIDHYYPDITLPTRPFLHFGSWMGGDRDGNPAVTAETTEATLQLHRNTILDLYIHDAEEIVGVLSISERRVGPIDEIKASLEDDARRWPELIAKARRRNRDEPYRQKLSVILDRLRATRACSLQARKEAAYARAEEFTADLELLQRSLLKHRSERVARGDLQDLLWRARAFGFHLATLDLRQESEVHEEAVARLLACGELHDDYRRLDESGRIAVLVQAMQIPGTGVLDQVSRTDGAAGGTAALFGRITAWQRFFGAEACDSYIISLTHSLSDVLEVMLLAKEAGLVRIDGNRVESDLDIVPLLESIPELDASGRMTDRLLAIPLYRALVKSRGEKQEVMLGYSDSNKDGG
;
A
#
# COMPACT_ATOMS: atom_id res chain seq x y z
N MET A 1 -16.58 -36.72 1.43
CA MET A 1 -16.89 -36.18 0.09
C MET A 1 -17.77 -34.96 0.32
N GLY A 2 -17.15 -33.79 0.44
CA GLY A 2 -17.86 -32.54 0.74
C GLY A 2 -18.70 -32.11 -0.46
N ASN A 3 -19.91 -31.59 -0.19
CA ASN A 3 -20.76 -31.00 -1.19
C ASN A 3 -20.01 -29.81 -1.79
N ARG A 4 -19.51 -29.95 -3.03
CA ARG A 4 -18.99 -28.81 -3.77
C ARG A 4 -20.15 -27.83 -3.91
N VAL A 5 -19.94 -26.55 -3.56
CA VAL A 5 -20.84 -25.48 -3.98
C VAL A 5 -21.11 -25.68 -5.47
N PRO A 6 -22.37 -25.82 -5.91
CA PRO A 6 -22.65 -26.15 -7.29
C PRO A 6 -22.05 -25.11 -8.23
N ILE A 7 -21.40 -25.57 -9.31
CA ILE A 7 -21.01 -24.73 -10.45
C ILE A 7 -22.24 -24.00 -11.03
N GLU A 8 -23.43 -24.50 -10.76
CA GLU A 8 -24.72 -23.87 -11.10
C GLU A 8 -24.79 -22.43 -10.60
N GLY A 9 -24.29 -22.14 -9.39
CA GLY A 9 -24.28 -20.76 -8.88
C GLY A 9 -23.36 -19.80 -9.65
N LEU A 10 -22.26 -20.29 -10.24
CA LEU A 10 -21.42 -19.49 -11.15
C LEU A 10 -22.13 -19.32 -12.51
N ARG A 11 -22.76 -20.38 -13.01
CA ARG A 11 -23.49 -20.34 -14.27
C ARG A 11 -24.67 -19.37 -14.21
N ASP A 12 -25.37 -19.31 -13.09
CA ASP A 12 -26.46 -18.36 -12.88
C ASP A 12 -25.95 -16.92 -12.84
N ASP A 13 -24.84 -16.64 -12.14
CA ASP A 13 -24.22 -15.30 -12.11
C ASP A 13 -23.78 -14.86 -13.51
N VAL A 14 -23.10 -15.73 -14.26
CA VAL A 14 -22.68 -15.48 -15.65
C VAL A 14 -23.89 -15.27 -16.56
N ARG A 15 -24.98 -16.02 -16.36
CA ARG A 15 -26.21 -15.86 -17.13
C ARG A 15 -26.83 -14.49 -16.85
N VAL A 16 -27.03 -14.12 -15.59
CA VAL A 16 -27.66 -12.84 -15.21
C VAL A 16 -26.85 -11.66 -15.73
N LEU A 17 -25.53 -11.64 -15.49
CA LEU A 17 -24.68 -10.56 -15.98
C LEU A 17 -24.59 -10.53 -17.52
N GLY A 18 -24.63 -11.70 -18.16
CA GLY A 18 -24.70 -11.82 -19.62
C GLY A 18 -26.01 -11.31 -20.21
N GLU A 19 -27.15 -11.58 -19.56
CA GLU A 19 -28.47 -11.05 -19.94
C GLU A 19 -28.50 -9.53 -19.78
N VAL A 20 -28.01 -9.01 -18.66
CA VAL A 20 -27.89 -7.56 -18.41
C VAL A 20 -27.03 -6.90 -19.50
N LEU A 21 -25.85 -7.45 -19.80
CA LEU A 21 -25.01 -6.93 -20.88
C LEU A 21 -25.72 -7.01 -22.24
N GLY A 22 -26.42 -8.10 -22.52
CA GLY A 22 -27.16 -8.26 -23.76
C GLY A 22 -28.23 -7.19 -23.94
N THR A 23 -28.99 -6.87 -22.89
CA THR A 23 -29.95 -5.76 -22.88
C THR A 23 -29.25 -4.43 -23.17
N VAL A 24 -28.16 -4.13 -22.46
CA VAL A 24 -27.40 -2.89 -22.66
C VAL A 24 -26.86 -2.80 -24.10
N LEU A 25 -26.27 -3.87 -24.64
CA LEU A 25 -25.74 -3.86 -26.00
C LEU A 25 -26.86 -3.66 -27.03
N GLN A 26 -28.02 -4.30 -26.88
CA GLN A 26 -29.16 -4.07 -27.78
C GLN A 26 -29.65 -2.62 -27.75
N GLU A 27 -29.72 -2.02 -26.57
CA GLU A 27 -30.15 -0.62 -26.39
C GLU A 27 -29.13 0.40 -26.95
N GLN A 28 -27.84 0.13 -26.79
CA GLN A 28 -26.77 1.07 -27.16
C GLN A 28 -26.30 0.93 -28.62
N MET A 29 -26.32 -0.30 -29.16
CA MET A 29 -25.67 -0.65 -30.44
C MET A 29 -26.66 -1.02 -31.54
N GLY A 30 -27.93 -1.23 -31.19
CA GLY A 30 -28.93 -1.80 -32.10
C GLY A 30 -28.73 -3.30 -32.34
N THR A 31 -29.69 -3.89 -33.07
CA THR A 31 -29.79 -5.34 -33.22
C THR A 31 -28.66 -5.96 -34.05
N ASP A 32 -28.23 -5.29 -35.12
CA ASP A 32 -27.29 -5.86 -36.10
C ASP A 32 -25.89 -6.14 -35.51
N ILE A 33 -25.37 -5.19 -34.71
CA ILE A 33 -24.07 -5.35 -34.04
C ILE A 33 -24.19 -6.36 -32.89
N PHE A 34 -25.29 -6.33 -32.15
CA PHE A 34 -25.57 -7.32 -31.10
C PHE A 34 -25.59 -8.75 -31.65
N GLU A 35 -26.26 -8.98 -32.78
CA GLU A 35 -26.29 -10.29 -33.45
C GLU A 35 -24.88 -10.72 -33.88
N THR A 36 -24.05 -9.78 -34.34
CA THR A 36 -22.65 -10.06 -34.67
C THR A 36 -21.84 -10.49 -33.45
N VAL A 37 -21.99 -9.81 -32.31
CA VAL A 37 -21.33 -10.19 -31.03
C VAL A 37 -21.75 -11.60 -30.61
N GLU A 38 -23.05 -11.89 -30.65
CA GLU A 38 -23.60 -13.19 -30.26
C GLU A 38 -23.14 -14.33 -31.18
N ASP A 39 -23.10 -14.08 -32.48
CA ASP A 39 -22.62 -15.05 -33.46
C ASP A 39 -21.14 -15.38 -33.24
N VAL A 40 -20.29 -14.36 -33.05
CA VAL A 40 -18.87 -14.55 -32.78
C VAL A 40 -18.69 -15.35 -31.49
N ARG A 41 -19.43 -15.00 -30.42
CA ARG A 41 -19.39 -15.71 -29.14
C ARG A 41 -19.74 -17.19 -29.30
N LYS A 42 -20.85 -17.51 -29.97
CA LYS A 42 -21.31 -18.88 -30.21
C LYS A 42 -20.31 -19.68 -31.05
N THR A 43 -19.76 -19.07 -32.10
CA THR A 43 -18.78 -19.70 -32.98
C THR A 43 -17.51 -20.06 -32.21
N CYS A 44 -16.96 -19.13 -31.41
CA CYS A 44 -15.78 -19.38 -30.58
C CYS A 44 -15.99 -20.51 -29.56
N ILE A 45 -17.19 -20.61 -28.96
CA ILE A 45 -17.53 -21.70 -28.03
C ILE A 45 -17.55 -23.05 -28.78
N GLN A 46 -18.19 -23.12 -29.95
CA GLN A 46 -18.25 -24.34 -30.77
C GLN A 46 -16.85 -24.79 -31.23
N MET A 47 -16.00 -23.84 -31.64
CA MET A 47 -14.63 -24.12 -32.05
C MET A 47 -13.79 -24.73 -30.93
N ARG A 48 -13.99 -24.30 -29.68
CA ARG A 48 -13.31 -24.86 -28.51
C ARG A 48 -13.69 -26.32 -28.25
N GLU A 49 -14.92 -26.72 -28.57
CA GLU A 49 -15.41 -28.09 -28.38
C GLU A 49 -15.02 -29.03 -29.52
N ARG A 50 -14.95 -28.52 -30.76
CA ARG A 50 -14.80 -29.33 -31.98
C ARG A 50 -13.41 -29.32 -32.61
N HIS A 51 -12.58 -28.31 -32.32
CA HIS A 51 -11.25 -28.11 -32.91
C HIS A 51 -11.23 -28.19 -34.46
N ASP A 52 -12.19 -27.53 -35.14
CA ASP A 52 -12.28 -27.52 -36.60
C ASP A 52 -11.65 -26.24 -37.22
N GLY A 53 -10.61 -26.41 -38.04
CA GLY A 53 -9.95 -25.32 -38.76
C GLY A 53 -10.76 -24.71 -39.91
N ALA A 54 -11.91 -25.28 -40.29
CA ALA A 54 -12.84 -24.65 -41.23
C ALA A 54 -13.66 -23.52 -40.57
N GLU A 55 -14.16 -23.75 -39.35
CA GLU A 55 -14.89 -22.74 -38.58
C GLU A 55 -13.98 -21.53 -38.24
N GLU A 56 -12.71 -21.77 -37.92
CA GLU A 56 -11.72 -20.70 -37.69
C GLU A 56 -11.53 -19.82 -38.94
N ARG A 57 -11.39 -20.43 -40.12
CA ARG A 57 -11.21 -19.70 -41.37
C ARG A 57 -12.44 -18.87 -41.71
N ALA A 58 -13.64 -19.43 -41.56
CA ALA A 58 -14.89 -18.72 -41.79
C ALA A 58 -15.04 -17.51 -40.84
N LEU A 59 -14.68 -17.66 -39.57
CA LEU A 59 -14.68 -16.55 -38.61
C LEU A 59 -13.70 -15.46 -39.02
N ARG A 60 -12.45 -15.81 -39.40
CA ARG A 60 -11.44 -14.85 -39.86
C ARG A 60 -11.90 -14.07 -41.10
N GLU A 61 -12.47 -14.75 -42.09
CA GLU A 61 -13.00 -14.13 -43.30
C GLU A 61 -14.13 -13.14 -42.96
N ARG A 62 -15.04 -13.53 -42.06
CA ARG A 62 -16.13 -12.65 -41.59
C ARG A 62 -15.58 -11.42 -40.84
N MET A 63 -14.62 -11.61 -39.93
CA MET A 63 -13.97 -10.49 -39.23
C MET A 63 -13.27 -9.53 -40.19
N ALA A 64 -12.70 -10.03 -41.30
CA ALA A 64 -12.08 -9.19 -42.33
C ALA A 64 -13.08 -8.35 -43.14
N THR A 65 -14.39 -8.64 -43.06
CA THR A 65 -15.44 -7.86 -43.75
C THR A 65 -16.05 -6.74 -42.90
N LEU A 66 -15.77 -6.71 -41.60
CA LEU A 66 -16.27 -5.66 -40.70
C LEU A 66 -15.49 -4.36 -40.91
N ASP A 67 -16.19 -3.23 -40.79
CA ASP A 67 -15.53 -1.92 -40.74
C ASP A 67 -14.87 -1.68 -39.38
N LEU A 68 -14.03 -0.64 -39.32
CA LEU A 68 -13.24 -0.34 -38.12
C LEU A 68 -14.14 -0.05 -36.91
N ASP A 69 -15.25 0.67 -37.11
CA ASP A 69 -16.18 1.02 -36.04
C ASP A 69 -16.85 -0.24 -35.46
N SER A 70 -17.31 -1.17 -36.30
CA SER A 70 -17.85 -2.46 -35.84
C SER A 70 -16.80 -3.31 -35.13
N LEU A 71 -15.54 -3.30 -35.58
CA LEU A 71 -14.45 -4.03 -34.93
C LEU A 71 -14.11 -3.45 -33.55
N ILE A 72 -14.11 -2.13 -33.41
CA ILE A 72 -13.92 -1.45 -32.12
C ILE A 72 -15.03 -1.88 -31.16
N GLU A 73 -16.28 -1.80 -31.60
CA GLU A 73 -17.44 -2.08 -30.75
C GLU A 73 -17.55 -3.56 -30.39
N LEU A 74 -17.24 -4.47 -31.31
CA LEU A 74 -17.11 -5.90 -31.04
C LEU A 74 -16.04 -6.16 -29.97
N THR A 75 -14.88 -5.51 -30.09
CA THR A 75 -13.78 -5.66 -29.13
C THR A 75 -14.19 -5.18 -27.75
N ARG A 76 -14.85 -4.01 -27.67
CA ARG A 76 -15.37 -3.45 -26.41
C ARG A 76 -16.44 -4.35 -25.78
N ALA A 77 -17.35 -4.89 -26.58
CA ALA A 77 -18.38 -5.83 -26.11
C ALA A 77 -17.76 -7.04 -25.41
N PHE A 78 -16.72 -7.64 -26.00
CA PHE A 78 -15.99 -8.74 -25.37
C PHE A 78 -15.19 -8.29 -24.15
N THR A 79 -14.57 -7.11 -24.16
CA THR A 79 -13.88 -6.56 -22.99
C THR A 79 -14.82 -6.44 -21.79
N VAL A 80 -15.99 -5.79 -21.96
CA VAL A 80 -17.00 -5.68 -20.90
C VAL A 80 -17.54 -7.05 -20.50
N TYR A 81 -17.78 -7.94 -21.45
CA TYR A 81 -18.20 -9.31 -21.16
C TYR A 81 -17.21 -10.05 -20.25
N PHE A 82 -15.91 -10.01 -20.57
CA PHE A 82 -14.87 -10.63 -19.73
C PHE A 82 -14.74 -9.95 -18.37
N HIS A 83 -14.93 -8.64 -18.30
CA HIS A 83 -15.02 -7.93 -17.02
C HIS A 83 -16.12 -8.48 -16.12
N LEU A 84 -17.33 -8.65 -16.67
CA LEU A 84 -18.47 -9.19 -15.93
C LEU A 84 -18.28 -10.66 -15.54
N ILE A 85 -17.69 -11.48 -16.42
CA ILE A 85 -17.33 -12.86 -16.07
C ILE A 85 -16.32 -12.90 -14.92
N ASN A 86 -15.27 -12.07 -14.97
CA ASN A 86 -14.29 -12.03 -13.90
C ASN A 86 -14.93 -11.67 -12.56
N ILE A 87 -15.91 -10.74 -12.56
CA ILE A 87 -16.70 -10.42 -11.37
C ILE A 87 -17.51 -11.64 -10.90
N ALA A 88 -18.18 -12.37 -11.79
CA ALA A 88 -18.91 -13.59 -11.45
C ALA A 88 -18.00 -14.68 -10.85
N GLU A 89 -16.82 -14.88 -11.44
CA GLU A 89 -15.83 -15.85 -10.96
C GLU A 89 -15.28 -15.45 -9.58
N GLU A 90 -14.92 -14.19 -9.39
CA GLU A 90 -14.45 -13.65 -8.10
C GLU A 90 -15.55 -13.81 -7.03
N HIS A 91 -16.79 -13.48 -7.39
CA HIS A 91 -17.94 -13.61 -6.51
C HIS A 91 -18.19 -15.07 -6.10
N HIS A 92 -18.22 -15.98 -7.07
CA HIS A 92 -18.37 -17.41 -6.80
C HIS A 92 -17.22 -17.95 -5.94
N ARG A 93 -15.98 -17.49 -6.16
CA ARG A 93 -14.84 -17.86 -5.32
C ARG A 93 -15.07 -17.45 -3.86
N ILE A 94 -15.56 -16.25 -3.60
CA ILE A 94 -15.92 -15.79 -2.24
C ILE A 94 -17.03 -16.68 -1.66
N ARG A 95 -18.06 -17.01 -2.45
CA ARG A 95 -19.15 -17.91 -2.03
C ARG A 95 -18.63 -19.29 -1.62
N VAL A 96 -17.71 -19.87 -2.41
CA VAL A 96 -17.05 -21.15 -2.12
C VAL A 96 -16.24 -21.07 -0.82
N LEU A 97 -15.48 -19.99 -0.60
CA LEU A 97 -14.69 -19.80 0.62
C LEU A 97 -15.60 -19.70 1.85
N ARG A 98 -16.66 -18.88 1.80
CA ARG A 98 -17.63 -18.74 2.90
C ARG A 98 -18.36 -20.04 3.22
N HIS A 99 -18.77 -20.79 2.19
CA HIS A 99 -19.44 -22.07 2.41
C HIS A 99 -18.51 -23.08 3.09
N ARG A 100 -17.25 -23.18 2.63
CA ARG A 100 -16.24 -24.02 3.27
C ARG A 100 -15.99 -23.64 4.72
N GLU A 101 -15.91 -22.34 5.00
CA GLU A 101 -15.74 -21.84 6.37
C GLU A 101 -16.94 -22.20 7.27
N ALA A 102 -18.17 -22.03 6.76
CA ALA A 102 -19.38 -22.40 7.48
C ALA A 102 -19.49 -23.91 7.75
N GLU A 103 -19.11 -24.76 6.77
CA GLU A 103 -19.09 -26.22 6.95
C GLU A 103 -18.04 -26.67 7.97
N LEU A 104 -16.91 -25.96 8.05
CA LEU A 104 -15.82 -26.30 8.96
C LEU A 104 -16.04 -25.78 10.37
N HIS A 105 -16.89 -24.77 10.57
CA HIS A 105 -17.16 -24.15 11.86
C HIS A 105 -17.57 -25.20 12.93
N PRO A 106 -16.96 -25.21 14.13
CA PRO A 106 -16.08 -24.18 14.71
C PRO A 106 -14.59 -24.34 14.37
N SER A 107 -14.21 -25.28 13.52
CA SER A 107 -12.81 -25.47 13.10
C SER A 107 -12.41 -24.43 12.06
N SER A 108 -11.16 -23.97 12.11
CA SER A 108 -10.63 -22.99 11.16
C SER A 108 -10.39 -23.60 9.77
N PRO A 109 -10.65 -22.83 8.68
CA PRO A 109 -10.31 -23.23 7.31
C PRO A 109 -8.84 -23.64 7.17
N PRO A 110 -8.51 -24.60 6.29
CA PRO A 110 -7.11 -24.88 5.94
C PRO A 110 -6.46 -23.61 5.35
N GLU A 111 -5.14 -23.48 5.52
CA GLU A 111 -4.35 -22.33 5.04
C GLU A 111 -4.72 -20.97 5.67
N SER A 112 -5.51 -20.97 6.75
CA SER A 112 -5.77 -19.77 7.57
C SER A 112 -4.69 -19.53 8.64
N ILE A 113 -4.64 -18.31 9.19
CA ILE A 113 -3.77 -17.96 10.33
C ILE A 113 -4.03 -18.92 11.50
N ALA A 114 -5.30 -19.16 11.84
CA ALA A 114 -5.67 -20.06 12.91
C ALA A 114 -5.24 -21.52 12.63
N ALA A 115 -5.28 -21.98 11.38
CA ALA A 115 -4.75 -23.29 11.02
C ALA A 115 -3.22 -23.38 11.18
N ALA A 116 -2.49 -22.31 10.85
CA ALA A 116 -1.05 -22.25 11.05
C ALA A 116 -0.67 -22.28 12.55
N ILE A 117 -1.36 -21.50 13.39
CA ILE A 117 -1.14 -21.52 14.85
C ILE A 117 -1.51 -22.89 15.44
N ARG A 118 -2.60 -23.51 14.97
CA ARG A 118 -2.99 -24.87 15.35
C ARG A 118 -1.89 -25.89 15.01
N ASP A 119 -1.30 -25.80 13.81
CA ASP A 119 -0.22 -26.69 13.38
C ASP A 119 1.02 -26.53 14.28
N LEU A 120 1.40 -25.29 14.64
CA LEU A 120 2.46 -25.07 15.64
C LEU A 120 2.13 -25.76 16.96
N LYS A 121 0.88 -25.66 17.42
CA LYS A 121 0.44 -26.30 18.66
C LYS A 121 0.48 -27.83 18.57
N GLN A 122 0.06 -28.40 17.44
CA GLN A 122 0.09 -29.85 17.19
C GLN A 122 1.51 -30.42 17.10
N ARG A 123 2.49 -29.58 16.74
CA ARG A 123 3.92 -29.91 16.73
C ARG A 123 4.62 -29.63 18.06
N ASP A 124 3.87 -29.33 19.12
CA ASP A 124 4.38 -29.05 20.47
C ASP A 124 5.43 -27.91 20.52
N VAL A 125 5.27 -26.88 19.68
CA VAL A 125 6.16 -25.72 19.70
C VAL A 125 6.00 -24.97 21.04
N PRO A 126 7.09 -24.68 21.79
CA PRO A 126 7.00 -23.99 23.07
C PRO A 126 6.42 -22.57 22.94
N PRO A 127 5.61 -22.10 23.91
CA PRO A 127 5.05 -20.74 23.89
C PRO A 127 6.10 -19.62 23.78
N ASN A 128 7.28 -19.82 24.37
CA ASN A 128 8.38 -18.85 24.29
C ASN A 128 8.93 -18.69 22.86
N ASP A 129 8.97 -19.79 22.08
CA ASP A 129 9.45 -19.74 20.71
C ASP A 129 8.42 -19.06 19.80
N VAL A 130 7.13 -19.33 20.02
CA VAL A 130 6.03 -18.62 19.33
C VAL A 130 6.08 -17.12 19.65
N ARG A 131 6.24 -16.74 20.93
CA ARG A 131 6.39 -15.33 21.33
C ARG A 131 7.58 -14.68 20.62
N ARG A 132 8.75 -15.35 20.63
CA ARG A 132 9.96 -14.84 19.97
C ARG A 132 9.79 -14.69 18.46
N PHE A 133 9.02 -15.57 17.83
CA PHE A 133 8.66 -15.44 16.41
C PHE A 133 7.76 -14.22 16.18
N LEU A 134 6.70 -14.07 16.97
CA LEU A 134 5.77 -12.94 16.86
C LEU A 134 6.47 -11.59 17.12
N ASP A 135 7.41 -11.53 18.07
CA ASP A 135 8.22 -10.33 18.36
C ASP A 135 9.08 -9.88 17.16
N ARG A 136 9.38 -10.80 16.23
CA ARG A 136 10.25 -10.58 15.07
C ARG A 136 9.50 -10.60 13.74
N LEU A 137 8.21 -10.96 13.75
CA LEU A 137 7.40 -11.03 12.53
C LEU A 137 7.33 -9.63 11.92
N ASP A 138 7.65 -9.56 10.63
CA ASP A 138 7.68 -8.33 9.86
C ASP A 138 7.35 -8.66 8.41
N LEU A 139 6.33 -8.00 7.88
CA LEU A 139 5.79 -8.19 6.54
C LEU A 139 5.59 -6.81 5.93
N LEU A 140 6.24 -6.55 4.79
CA LEU A 140 6.14 -5.28 4.06
C LEU A 140 5.78 -5.56 2.59
N PRO A 141 4.49 -5.73 2.24
CA PRO A 141 4.08 -5.77 0.85
C PRO A 141 4.28 -4.39 0.20
N VAL A 142 5.05 -4.35 -0.89
CA VAL A 142 5.36 -3.12 -1.64
C VAL A 142 4.50 -3.05 -2.90
N PHE A 143 3.72 -1.99 -3.03
CA PHE A 143 2.84 -1.76 -4.18
C PHE A 143 3.59 -1.05 -5.31
N THR A 144 3.58 -1.63 -6.50
CA THR A 144 4.19 -1.06 -7.70
C THR A 144 3.13 -0.56 -8.67
N ALA A 145 3.49 0.37 -9.54
CA ALA A 145 2.67 0.69 -10.70
C ALA A 145 2.58 -0.56 -11.59
N HIS A 146 1.41 -0.83 -12.17
CA HIS A 146 1.25 -1.95 -13.08
C HIS A 146 1.58 -1.49 -14.52
N PRO A 147 2.64 -2.02 -15.16
CA PRO A 147 3.19 -1.47 -16.41
C PRO A 147 2.24 -1.55 -17.61
N THR A 148 1.21 -2.40 -17.55
CA THR A 148 0.21 -2.58 -18.62
C THR A 148 -1.23 -2.28 -18.20
N GLU A 149 -1.46 -1.67 -17.03
CA GLU A 149 -2.82 -1.34 -16.60
C GLU A 149 -3.35 -0.14 -17.41
N ALA A 150 -3.84 -0.42 -18.62
CA ALA A 150 -4.48 0.53 -19.50
C ALA A 150 -5.83 1.03 -18.96
N ARG A 151 -6.39 0.32 -17.96
CA ARG A 151 -7.71 0.59 -17.40
C ARG A 151 -7.69 1.83 -16.53
N ARG A 152 -8.63 2.73 -16.78
CA ARG A 152 -8.82 3.92 -15.95
C ARG A 152 -9.39 3.55 -14.58
N ARG A 153 -9.01 4.29 -13.54
CA ARG A 153 -9.59 4.16 -12.18
C ARG A 153 -11.12 4.22 -12.17
N THR A 154 -11.72 5.01 -13.07
CA THR A 154 -13.17 5.10 -13.23
C THR A 154 -13.79 3.76 -13.59
N VAL A 155 -13.17 3.00 -14.51
CA VAL A 155 -13.59 1.63 -14.88
C VAL A 155 -13.57 0.72 -13.65
N LEU A 156 -12.48 0.74 -12.86
CA LEU A 156 -12.39 -0.06 -11.62
C LEU A 156 -13.50 0.29 -10.62
N GLN A 157 -13.86 1.58 -10.51
CA GLN A 157 -14.96 2.03 -9.66
C GLN A 157 -16.32 1.50 -10.13
N HIS A 158 -16.58 1.52 -11.44
CA HIS A 158 -17.79 0.92 -12.01
C HIS A 158 -17.84 -0.59 -11.78
N LEU A 159 -16.73 -1.29 -12.01
CA LEU A 159 -16.63 -2.74 -11.76
C LEU A 159 -16.88 -3.09 -10.30
N ARG A 160 -16.35 -2.32 -9.33
CA ARG A 160 -16.66 -2.54 -7.91
C ARG A 160 -18.14 -2.33 -7.58
N ARG A 161 -18.81 -1.37 -8.20
CA ARG A 161 -20.27 -1.18 -8.01
C ARG A 161 -21.06 -2.37 -8.56
N VAL A 162 -20.75 -2.80 -9.78
CA VAL A 162 -21.34 -4.00 -10.37
C VAL A 162 -21.12 -5.23 -9.49
N ALA A 163 -19.89 -5.41 -8.97
CA ALA A 163 -19.58 -6.50 -8.05
C ALA A 163 -20.34 -6.41 -6.71
N ALA A 164 -20.56 -5.20 -6.18
CA ALA A 164 -21.34 -4.98 -4.97
C ALA A 164 -22.83 -5.30 -5.19
N ASP A 165 -23.41 -4.84 -6.29
CA ASP A 165 -24.81 -5.12 -6.63
C ASP A 165 -25.03 -6.60 -6.95
N ALA A 166 -24.09 -7.24 -7.65
CA ALA A 166 -24.11 -8.68 -7.90
C ALA A 166 -24.13 -9.49 -6.60
N ARG A 167 -23.41 -9.05 -5.56
CA ARG A 167 -23.47 -9.67 -4.22
C ARG A 167 -24.84 -9.57 -3.56
N LEU A 168 -25.59 -8.51 -3.82
CA LEU A 168 -26.94 -8.35 -3.26
C LEU A 168 -27.95 -9.32 -3.89
N LEU A 169 -27.68 -9.84 -5.09
CA LEU A 169 -28.53 -10.83 -5.75
C LEU A 169 -28.48 -12.23 -5.11
N ASP A 170 -27.54 -12.48 -4.19
CA ASP A 170 -27.38 -13.76 -3.49
C ASP A 170 -28.36 -13.95 -2.33
N ASP A 171 -29.04 -12.90 -1.86
CA ASP A 171 -30.00 -13.06 -0.76
C ASP A 171 -31.28 -13.73 -1.28
N GLU A 172 -31.40 -15.04 -1.05
CA GLU A 172 -32.55 -15.87 -1.42
C GLU A 172 -33.86 -15.44 -0.75
N ARG A 173 -33.81 -14.55 0.27
CA ARG A 173 -34.99 -14.03 0.97
C ARG A 173 -35.58 -12.79 0.31
N GLU A 174 -34.95 -12.28 -0.73
CA GLU A 174 -35.39 -11.07 -1.41
C GLU A 174 -36.70 -11.29 -2.17
N LEU A 175 -37.55 -10.26 -2.16
CA LEU A 175 -38.83 -10.28 -2.87
C LEU A 175 -38.59 -10.12 -4.38
N PRO A 176 -39.41 -10.71 -5.26
CA PRO A 176 -39.20 -10.64 -6.71
C PRO A 176 -39.00 -9.23 -7.26
N HIS A 177 -39.78 -8.25 -6.79
CA HIS A 177 -39.66 -6.85 -7.19
C HIS A 177 -38.39 -6.15 -6.66
N VAL A 178 -37.76 -6.66 -5.60
CA VAL A 178 -36.45 -6.17 -5.14
C VAL A 178 -35.38 -6.67 -6.10
N ARG A 179 -35.43 -7.97 -6.46
CA ARG A 179 -34.53 -8.57 -7.44
C ARG A 179 -34.61 -7.87 -8.80
N GLU A 180 -35.81 -7.58 -9.31
CA GLU A 180 -36.01 -6.81 -10.55
C GLU A 180 -35.36 -5.42 -10.47
N ARG A 181 -35.50 -4.72 -9.33
CA ARG A 181 -34.85 -3.41 -9.12
C ARG A 181 -33.33 -3.51 -9.08
N LEU A 182 -32.77 -4.56 -8.46
CA LEU A 182 -31.32 -4.79 -8.44
C LEU A 182 -30.77 -5.10 -9.84
N ILE A 183 -31.51 -5.88 -10.65
CA ILE A 183 -31.15 -6.14 -12.05
C ILE A 183 -31.19 -4.84 -12.87
N ALA A 184 -32.20 -3.98 -12.65
CA ALA A 184 -32.26 -2.68 -13.31
C ALA A 184 -31.09 -1.76 -12.89
N LEU A 185 -30.70 -1.78 -11.61
CA LEU A 185 -29.53 -1.04 -11.11
C LEU A 185 -28.21 -1.57 -11.70
N LEU A 186 -28.09 -2.89 -11.83
CA LEU A 186 -26.96 -3.51 -12.54
C LEU A 186 -26.90 -3.05 -13.99
N ALA A 187 -28.03 -3.03 -14.70
CA ALA A 187 -28.11 -2.53 -16.08
C ALA A 187 -27.72 -1.05 -16.17
N GLU A 188 -28.12 -0.21 -15.21
CA GLU A 188 -27.67 1.18 -15.11
C GLU A 188 -26.13 1.25 -15.00
N HIS A 189 -25.53 0.53 -14.05
CA HIS A 189 -24.09 0.55 -13.86
C HIS A 189 -23.30 -0.04 -15.04
N VAL A 190 -23.82 -1.10 -15.68
CA VAL A 190 -23.23 -1.68 -16.89
C VAL A 190 -23.36 -0.73 -18.08
N THR A 191 -24.46 0.01 -18.20
CA THR A 191 -24.61 1.06 -19.23
C THR A 191 -23.59 2.17 -19.03
N VAL A 192 -23.39 2.64 -17.80
CA VAL A 192 -22.37 3.66 -17.53
C VAL A 192 -20.96 3.11 -17.81
N LEU A 193 -20.68 1.86 -17.44
CA LEU A 193 -19.43 1.19 -17.78
C LEU A 193 -19.22 1.14 -19.30
N TRP A 194 -20.25 0.76 -20.06
CA TRP A 194 -20.24 0.73 -21.52
C TRP A 194 -19.96 2.10 -22.14
N GLN A 195 -20.54 3.17 -21.59
CA GLN A 195 -20.35 4.53 -22.08
C GLN A 195 -19.04 5.17 -21.57
N THR A 196 -18.31 4.50 -20.68
CA THR A 196 -17.03 4.98 -20.15
C THR A 196 -15.90 4.54 -21.06
N GLU A 197 -15.04 5.48 -21.43
CA GLU A 197 -13.82 5.19 -22.18
C GLU A 197 -12.87 4.32 -21.33
N GLU A 198 -12.53 3.13 -21.82
CA GLU A 198 -11.80 2.11 -21.05
C GLU A 198 -10.29 2.29 -21.11
N LEU A 199 -9.79 2.66 -22.29
CA LEU A 199 -8.37 2.74 -22.60
C LEU A 199 -7.84 4.14 -22.32
N ARG A 200 -6.59 4.18 -21.84
CA ARG A 200 -5.79 5.39 -21.84
C ARG A 200 -5.10 5.53 -23.19
N ILE A 201 -5.34 6.66 -23.87
CA ILE A 201 -4.64 7.02 -25.12
C ILE A 201 -3.21 7.49 -24.80
N ASP A 202 -3.03 8.18 -23.67
CA ASP A 202 -1.74 8.73 -23.22
C ASP A 202 -1.14 7.93 -22.05
N ARG A 203 0.20 7.92 -21.96
CA ARG A 203 0.91 7.37 -20.79
C ARG A 203 0.49 8.14 -19.53
N PRO A 204 0.09 7.46 -18.45
CA PRO A 204 -0.40 8.14 -17.25
C PRO A 204 0.71 9.00 -16.62
N ASP A 205 0.32 10.18 -16.17
CA ASP A 205 1.13 11.02 -15.28
C ASP A 205 1.42 10.24 -13.97
N PRO A 206 2.64 10.24 -13.42
CA PRO A 206 2.97 9.51 -12.20
C PRO A 206 1.98 9.71 -11.04
N LEU A 207 1.43 10.92 -10.85
CA LEU A 207 0.44 11.17 -9.80
C LEU A 207 -0.92 10.49 -10.08
N GLN A 208 -1.23 10.13 -11.31
CA GLN A 208 -2.39 9.31 -11.62
C GLN A 208 -2.16 7.84 -11.26
N GLU A 209 -0.95 7.32 -11.43
CA GLU A 209 -0.58 5.99 -10.96
C GLU A 209 -0.68 5.90 -9.44
N VAL A 210 -0.12 6.89 -8.73
CA VAL A 210 -0.26 7.04 -7.27
C VAL A 210 -1.73 7.00 -6.85
N ARG A 211 -2.60 7.82 -7.48
CA ARG A 211 -4.04 7.83 -7.18
C ARG A 211 -4.73 6.49 -7.48
N SER A 212 -4.19 5.70 -8.40
CA SER A 212 -4.70 4.36 -8.73
C SER A 212 -4.25 3.34 -7.68
N GLY A 213 -3.01 3.39 -7.21
CA GLY A 213 -2.53 2.58 -6.09
C GLY A 213 -3.25 2.89 -4.78
N LEU A 214 -3.48 4.18 -4.49
CA LEU A 214 -4.23 4.63 -3.32
C LEU A 214 -5.64 4.04 -3.25
N TYR A 215 -6.26 3.71 -4.39
CA TYR A 215 -7.58 3.09 -4.42
C TYR A 215 -7.63 1.68 -3.80
N TYR A 216 -6.50 0.95 -3.83
CA TYR A 216 -6.36 -0.35 -3.17
C TYR A 216 -5.89 -0.18 -1.73
N LEU A 217 -4.87 0.64 -1.50
CA LEU A 217 -4.32 0.91 -0.16
C LEU A 217 -5.38 1.51 0.79
N ALA A 218 -6.07 2.57 0.36
CA ALA A 218 -7.07 3.27 1.16
C ALA A 218 -8.45 2.59 1.19
N GLY A 219 -8.68 1.62 0.30
CA GLY A 219 -9.92 0.83 0.27
C GLY A 219 -9.70 -0.53 0.91
N SER A 220 -9.37 -1.52 0.08
CA SER A 220 -9.30 -2.92 0.49
C SER A 220 -8.27 -3.20 1.59
N VAL A 221 -7.07 -2.61 1.52
CA VAL A 221 -5.99 -2.88 2.47
C VAL A 221 -6.29 -2.27 3.85
N TYR A 222 -6.74 -1.02 3.87
CA TYR A 222 -7.16 -0.34 5.11
C TYR A 222 -8.31 -1.06 5.82
N GLU A 223 -9.27 -1.57 5.04
CA GLU A 223 -10.42 -2.31 5.56
C GLU A 223 -10.04 -3.68 6.13
N VAL A 224 -9.18 -4.44 5.44
CA VAL A 224 -8.83 -5.82 5.83
C VAL A 224 -7.77 -5.91 6.94
N LEU A 225 -6.94 -4.87 7.11
CA LEU A 225 -5.85 -4.91 8.09
C LEU A 225 -6.31 -5.34 9.49
N PRO A 226 -7.37 -4.78 10.10
CA PRO A 226 -7.77 -5.18 11.44
C PRO A 226 -8.29 -6.61 11.53
N SER A 227 -8.89 -7.18 10.47
CA SER A 227 -9.34 -8.58 10.52
C SER A 227 -8.16 -9.54 10.60
N ILE A 228 -7.05 -9.25 9.93
CA ILE A 228 -5.81 -10.06 10.02
C ILE A 228 -5.27 -10.09 11.46
N TYR A 229 -5.26 -8.94 12.14
CA TYR A 229 -4.83 -8.89 13.55
C TYR A 229 -5.82 -9.62 14.46
N ARG A 230 -7.12 -9.49 14.25
CA ARG A 230 -8.15 -10.22 15.01
C ARG A 230 -8.04 -11.73 14.84
N ASP A 231 -7.87 -12.21 13.62
CA ASP A 231 -7.69 -13.64 13.34
C ASP A 231 -6.47 -14.21 14.08
N LEU A 232 -5.39 -13.42 14.16
CA LEU A 232 -4.19 -13.79 14.92
C LEU A 232 -4.43 -13.73 16.43
N GLU A 233 -5.08 -12.67 16.94
CA GLU A 233 -5.46 -12.52 18.36
C GLU A 233 -6.30 -13.70 18.83
N GLU A 234 -7.36 -14.04 18.10
CA GLU A 234 -8.26 -15.15 18.43
C GLU A 234 -7.54 -16.51 18.36
N ALA A 235 -6.68 -16.71 17.37
CA ALA A 235 -5.89 -17.94 17.25
C ALA A 235 -4.91 -18.10 18.42
N ILE A 236 -4.22 -17.03 18.81
CA ILE A 236 -3.28 -17.05 19.93
C ILE A 236 -4.01 -17.24 21.25
N ASP A 237 -5.10 -16.49 21.51
CA ASP A 237 -5.92 -16.64 22.72
C ASP A 237 -6.44 -18.09 22.87
N HIS A 238 -6.73 -18.78 21.76
CA HIS A 238 -7.21 -20.16 21.77
C HIS A 238 -6.10 -21.21 21.99
N TYR A 239 -5.00 -21.15 21.24
CA TYR A 239 -3.97 -22.22 21.24
C TYR A 239 -2.80 -21.94 22.20
N TYR A 240 -2.55 -20.67 22.51
CA TYR A 240 -1.45 -20.18 23.34
C TYR A 240 -1.90 -19.04 24.29
N PRO A 241 -2.84 -19.31 25.22
CA PRO A 241 -3.47 -18.27 26.05
C PRO A 241 -2.50 -17.49 26.97
N ASP A 242 -1.30 -18.01 27.21
CA ASP A 242 -0.25 -17.33 27.99
C ASP A 242 0.57 -16.33 27.16
N ILE A 243 0.31 -16.25 25.85
CA ILE A 243 0.96 -15.31 24.94
C ILE A 243 0.09 -14.07 24.80
N THR A 244 0.70 -12.92 25.05
CA THR A 244 0.14 -11.61 24.69
C THR A 244 0.82 -11.16 23.42
N LEU A 245 0.04 -10.77 22.43
CA LEU A 245 0.57 -10.29 21.17
C LEU A 245 1.41 -9.01 21.37
N PRO A 246 2.51 -8.85 20.61
CA PRO A 246 3.29 -7.63 20.62
C PRO A 246 2.42 -6.44 20.21
N THR A 247 2.63 -5.28 20.83
CA THR A 247 1.95 -4.03 20.42
C THR A 247 2.51 -3.44 19.13
N ARG A 248 3.71 -3.88 18.72
CA ARG A 248 4.31 -3.51 17.43
C ARG A 248 3.47 -4.12 16.30
N PRO A 249 3.08 -3.36 15.27
CA PRO A 249 2.49 -3.96 14.08
C PRO A 249 3.53 -4.87 13.40
N PHE A 250 3.08 -5.99 12.85
CA PHE A 250 3.93 -6.86 12.04
C PHE A 250 3.68 -6.68 10.53
N LEU A 251 2.58 -6.03 10.17
CA LEU A 251 2.23 -5.74 8.78
C LEU A 251 2.39 -4.24 8.54
N HIS A 252 3.26 -3.91 7.60
CA HIS A 252 3.56 -2.58 7.09
C HIS A 252 3.29 -2.57 5.58
N PHE A 253 3.29 -1.40 4.94
CA PHE A 253 3.06 -1.31 3.49
C PHE A 253 4.07 -0.37 2.86
N GLY A 254 4.61 -0.78 1.71
CA GLY A 254 5.49 0.04 0.88
C GLY A 254 4.82 0.43 -0.43
N SER A 255 5.41 1.41 -1.12
CA SER A 255 4.98 1.83 -2.45
C SER A 255 6.18 2.33 -3.26
N TRP A 256 6.19 2.01 -4.56
CA TRP A 256 7.13 2.58 -5.53
C TRP A 256 6.53 3.73 -6.35
N MET A 257 5.20 3.80 -6.40
CA MET A 257 4.50 4.81 -7.21
C MET A 257 4.85 6.21 -6.71
N GLY A 258 5.50 7.01 -7.56
CA GLY A 258 5.95 8.37 -7.23
C GLY A 258 7.31 8.46 -6.52
N GLY A 259 7.95 7.33 -6.21
CA GLY A 259 9.29 7.24 -5.62
C GLY A 259 10.33 6.62 -6.56
N ASP A 260 9.88 5.66 -7.39
CA ASP A 260 10.68 5.02 -8.43
C ASP A 260 10.86 5.92 -9.66
N ARG A 261 12.11 6.31 -9.92
CA ARG A 261 12.52 7.16 -11.04
C ARG A 261 13.50 6.47 -11.99
N ASP A 262 13.77 5.19 -11.77
CA ASP A 262 14.60 4.40 -12.66
C ASP A 262 14.00 4.39 -14.08
N GLY A 263 14.76 4.91 -15.05
CA GLY A 263 14.30 5.10 -16.44
C GLY A 263 13.07 6.01 -16.62
N ASN A 264 12.64 6.75 -15.59
CA ASN A 264 11.42 7.56 -15.62
C ASN A 264 11.64 9.03 -15.20
N PRO A 265 11.98 9.92 -16.16
CA PRO A 265 12.26 11.32 -15.87
C PRO A 265 11.04 12.13 -15.39
N ALA A 266 9.82 11.60 -15.52
CA ALA A 266 8.61 12.27 -15.03
C ALA A 266 8.49 12.21 -13.49
N VAL A 267 9.23 11.32 -12.83
CA VAL A 267 9.24 11.20 -11.36
C VAL A 267 10.32 12.12 -10.80
N THR A 268 9.95 13.39 -10.62
CA THR A 268 10.82 14.42 -10.02
C THR A 268 10.68 14.47 -8.50
N ALA A 269 11.50 15.29 -7.83
CA ALA A 269 11.36 15.53 -6.40
C ALA A 269 9.99 16.17 -6.04
N GLU A 270 9.41 16.98 -6.93
CA GLU A 270 8.07 17.56 -6.77
C GLU A 270 6.99 16.48 -6.84
N THR A 271 7.11 15.55 -7.79
CA THR A 271 6.21 14.38 -7.89
C THR A 271 6.27 13.53 -6.63
N THR A 272 7.46 13.27 -6.10
CA THR A 272 7.66 12.53 -4.84
C THR A 272 7.05 13.27 -3.64
N GLU A 273 7.25 14.58 -3.49
CA GLU A 273 6.64 15.36 -2.41
C GLU A 273 5.10 15.37 -2.51
N ALA A 274 4.57 15.55 -3.72
CA ALA A 274 3.13 15.51 -3.96
C ALA A 274 2.53 14.13 -3.63
N THR A 275 3.28 13.05 -3.89
CA THR A 275 2.91 11.67 -3.52
C THR A 275 2.85 11.50 -2.01
N LEU A 276 3.89 11.90 -1.28
CA LEU A 276 3.92 11.86 0.19
C LEU A 276 2.78 12.67 0.81
N GLN A 277 2.47 13.83 0.24
CA GLN A 277 1.35 14.66 0.67
C GLN A 277 -0.01 13.99 0.40
N LEU A 278 -0.18 13.31 -0.75
CA LEU A 278 -1.39 12.54 -1.04
C LEU A 278 -1.55 11.39 -0.06
N HIS A 279 -0.50 10.60 0.18
CA HIS A 279 -0.50 9.50 1.15
C HIS A 279 -0.94 9.98 2.53
N ARG A 280 -0.27 11.01 3.07
CA ARG A 280 -0.59 11.61 4.37
C ARG A 280 -2.03 12.11 4.45
N ASN A 281 -2.48 12.81 3.41
CA ASN A 281 -3.83 13.35 3.38
C ASN A 281 -4.87 12.24 3.40
N THR A 282 -4.68 11.20 2.58
CA THR A 282 -5.58 10.05 2.49
C THR A 282 -5.68 9.30 3.82
N ILE A 283 -4.57 8.97 4.47
CA ILE A 283 -4.64 8.23 5.74
C ILE A 283 -5.26 9.04 6.88
N LEU A 284 -4.98 10.35 6.93
CA LEU A 284 -5.60 11.23 7.92
C LEU A 284 -7.10 11.41 7.68
N ASP A 285 -7.56 11.47 6.43
CA ASP A 285 -8.99 11.51 6.11
C ASP A 285 -9.70 10.21 6.56
N LEU A 286 -9.05 9.05 6.41
CA LEU A 286 -9.56 7.77 6.91
C LEU A 286 -9.63 7.71 8.45
N TYR A 287 -8.58 8.15 9.16
CA TYR A 287 -8.63 8.22 10.62
C TYR A 287 -9.67 9.19 11.14
N ILE A 288 -9.88 10.32 10.46
CA ILE A 288 -10.94 11.27 10.81
C ILE A 288 -12.30 10.59 10.70
N HIS A 289 -12.54 9.84 9.62
CA HIS A 289 -13.78 9.10 9.44
C HIS A 289 -14.00 8.04 10.53
N ASP A 290 -13.01 7.19 10.79
CA ASP A 290 -13.09 6.17 11.85
C ASP A 290 -13.31 6.80 13.23
N ALA A 291 -12.61 7.90 13.54
CA ALA A 291 -12.78 8.62 14.80
C ALA A 291 -14.18 9.27 14.92
N GLU A 292 -14.77 9.76 13.83
CA GLU A 292 -16.14 10.28 13.79
C GLU A 292 -17.16 9.20 14.14
N GLU A 293 -17.03 8.00 13.56
CA GLU A 293 -17.89 6.85 13.85
C GLU A 293 -17.78 6.44 15.33
N ILE A 294 -16.55 6.31 15.86
CA ILE A 294 -16.32 5.95 17.26
C ILE A 294 -16.88 7.03 18.21
N VAL A 295 -16.72 8.32 17.89
CA VAL A 295 -17.35 9.42 18.66
C VAL A 295 -18.87 9.26 18.68
N GLY A 296 -19.47 8.89 17.54
CA GLY A 296 -20.91 8.66 17.41
C GLY A 296 -21.43 7.60 18.38
N VAL A 297 -20.71 6.48 18.52
CA VAL A 297 -21.20 5.33 19.29
C VAL A 297 -20.75 5.29 20.76
N LEU A 298 -19.57 5.81 21.11
CA LEU A 298 -18.96 5.65 22.45
C LEU A 298 -19.52 6.63 23.50
N SER A 299 -20.76 6.39 23.94
CA SER A 299 -21.56 7.21 24.88
C SER A 299 -21.38 6.86 26.37
N ILE A 300 -20.23 6.32 26.77
CA ILE A 300 -20.05 5.85 28.16
C ILE A 300 -20.09 7.05 29.13
N SER A 301 -21.12 7.07 29.98
CA SER A 301 -21.31 8.11 30.99
C SER A 301 -20.54 7.80 32.28
N GLU A 302 -19.82 8.80 32.79
CA GLU A 302 -19.11 8.72 34.07
C GLU A 302 -20.03 8.51 35.27
N ARG A 303 -21.33 8.82 35.12
CA ARG A 303 -22.35 8.56 36.14
C ARG A 303 -22.65 7.07 36.33
N ARG A 304 -22.29 6.24 35.35
CA ARG A 304 -22.45 4.78 35.39
C ARG A 304 -21.11 4.10 35.61
N VAL A 305 -20.14 4.46 34.78
CA VAL A 305 -18.79 3.89 34.77
C VAL A 305 -17.81 5.04 34.55
N GLY A 306 -17.17 5.49 35.63
CA GLY A 306 -16.17 6.55 35.57
C GLY A 306 -14.91 6.09 34.82
N PRO A 307 -14.19 6.98 34.12
CA PRO A 307 -12.92 6.64 33.50
C PRO A 307 -11.82 6.50 34.57
N ILE A 308 -10.67 5.95 34.17
CA ILE A 308 -9.46 6.03 35.00
C ILE A 308 -9.02 7.49 35.17
N ASP A 309 -8.26 7.79 36.23
CA ASP A 309 -7.87 9.16 36.54
C ASP A 309 -6.93 9.76 35.49
N GLU A 310 -6.20 8.93 34.76
CA GLU A 310 -5.32 9.32 33.65
C GLU A 310 -6.10 9.98 32.49
N ILE A 311 -7.35 9.54 32.21
CA ILE A 311 -8.20 10.22 31.21
C ILE A 311 -8.61 11.60 31.71
N LYS A 312 -8.97 11.73 33.00
CA LYS A 312 -9.36 13.03 33.58
C LYS A 312 -8.18 14.00 33.54
N ALA A 313 -7.00 13.54 33.96
CA ALA A 313 -5.76 14.31 33.91
C ALA A 313 -5.41 14.72 32.47
N SER A 314 -5.58 13.83 31.49
CA SER A 314 -5.39 14.15 30.09
C SER A 314 -6.36 15.21 29.58
N LEU A 315 -7.64 15.13 29.93
CA LEU A 315 -8.65 16.15 29.57
C LEU A 315 -8.37 17.51 30.23
N GLU A 316 -7.81 17.52 31.44
CA GLU A 316 -7.38 18.76 32.11
C GLU A 316 -6.14 19.36 31.46
N ASP A 317 -5.20 18.53 30.99
CA ASP A 317 -4.05 19.00 30.23
C ASP A 317 -4.46 19.57 28.87
N ASP A 318 -5.34 18.85 28.16
CA ASP A 318 -5.96 19.34 26.93
C ASP A 318 -6.71 20.66 27.18
N ALA A 319 -7.32 20.85 28.36
CA ALA A 319 -8.04 22.09 28.71
C ALA A 319 -7.10 23.29 28.90
N ARG A 320 -5.87 23.05 29.35
CA ARG A 320 -4.83 24.08 29.47
C ARG A 320 -4.24 24.43 28.12
N ARG A 321 -3.99 23.41 27.27
CA ARG A 321 -3.38 23.60 25.94
C ARG A 321 -4.36 24.17 24.93
N TRP A 322 -5.59 23.67 24.92
CA TRP A 322 -6.61 24.02 23.92
C TRP A 322 -7.98 24.29 24.58
N PRO A 323 -8.13 25.43 25.29
CA PRO A 323 -9.33 25.74 26.07
C PRO A 323 -10.63 25.70 25.24
N GLU A 324 -10.59 26.19 24.00
CA GLU A 324 -11.76 26.24 23.11
C GLU A 324 -12.22 24.84 22.65
N LEU A 325 -11.26 23.96 22.30
CA LEU A 325 -11.55 22.58 21.88
C LEU A 325 -12.25 21.81 23.01
N ILE A 326 -11.69 21.90 24.23
CA ILE A 326 -12.27 21.23 25.39
C ILE A 326 -13.61 21.83 25.80
N ALA A 327 -13.77 23.15 25.76
CA ALA A 327 -15.06 23.79 26.06
C ALA A 327 -16.16 23.29 25.12
N LYS A 328 -15.86 23.18 23.82
CA LYS A 328 -16.76 22.61 22.81
C LYS A 328 -17.08 21.14 23.08
N ALA A 329 -16.06 20.32 23.40
CA ALA A 329 -16.24 18.90 23.72
C ALA A 329 -17.10 18.68 24.96
N ARG A 330 -16.84 19.41 26.06
CA ARG A 330 -17.61 19.34 27.32
C ARG A 330 -19.05 19.81 27.14
N ARG A 331 -19.30 20.83 26.32
CA ARG A 331 -20.65 21.32 26.02
C ARG A 331 -21.48 20.28 25.26
N ARG A 332 -20.88 19.57 24.31
CA ARG A 332 -21.57 18.57 23.49
C ARG A 332 -21.79 17.25 24.24
N ASN A 333 -20.78 16.79 24.98
CA ASN A 333 -20.72 15.44 25.53
C ASN A 333 -20.62 15.51 27.06
N ARG A 334 -21.62 16.13 27.70
CA ARG A 334 -21.63 16.32 29.15
C ARG A 334 -21.65 14.96 29.86
N ASP A 335 -20.81 14.80 30.88
CA ASP A 335 -20.65 13.58 31.68
C ASP A 335 -20.20 12.33 30.88
N GLU A 336 -19.64 12.51 29.68
CA GLU A 336 -19.16 11.44 28.78
C GLU A 336 -17.66 11.62 28.46
N PRO A 337 -16.75 11.31 29.40
CA PRO A 337 -15.33 11.67 29.28
C PRO A 337 -14.62 10.99 28.09
N TYR A 338 -15.00 9.76 27.73
CA TYR A 338 -14.46 9.07 26.56
C TYR A 338 -14.80 9.83 25.27
N ARG A 339 -16.07 10.23 25.12
CA ARG A 339 -16.53 11.00 23.96
C ARG A 339 -15.94 12.42 23.94
N GLN A 340 -15.74 13.03 25.10
CA GLN A 340 -15.02 14.31 25.20
C GLN A 340 -13.58 14.16 24.69
N LYS A 341 -12.83 13.15 25.15
CA LYS A 341 -11.45 12.92 24.72
C LYS A 341 -11.36 12.58 23.24
N LEU A 342 -12.23 11.71 22.73
CA LEU A 342 -12.32 11.41 21.30
C LEU A 342 -12.66 12.63 20.44
N SER A 343 -13.51 13.53 20.93
CA SER A 343 -13.81 14.79 20.22
C SER A 343 -12.58 15.69 20.10
N VAL A 344 -11.72 15.70 21.11
CA VAL A 344 -10.43 16.41 21.07
C VAL A 344 -9.49 15.73 20.08
N ILE A 345 -9.35 14.41 20.14
CA ILE A 345 -8.55 13.62 19.18
C ILE A 345 -8.98 13.92 17.74
N LEU A 346 -10.29 13.91 17.48
CA LEU A 346 -10.86 14.22 16.17
C LEU A 346 -10.52 15.65 15.70
N ASP A 347 -10.67 16.65 16.56
CA ASP A 347 -10.31 18.03 16.20
C ASP A 347 -8.78 18.20 16.01
N ARG A 348 -7.95 17.46 16.76
CA ARG A 348 -6.49 17.39 16.54
C ARG A 348 -6.11 16.70 15.22
N LEU A 349 -6.79 15.61 14.85
CA LEU A 349 -6.60 14.95 13.54
C LEU A 349 -6.93 15.91 12.40
N ARG A 350 -8.06 16.64 12.48
CA ARG A 350 -8.42 17.69 11.52
C ARG A 350 -7.38 18.79 11.44
N ALA A 351 -6.84 19.24 12.57
CA ALA A 351 -5.74 20.21 12.60
C ALA A 351 -4.48 19.65 11.93
N THR A 352 -4.17 18.37 12.16
CA THR A 352 -3.03 17.66 11.55
C THR A 352 -3.18 17.53 10.03
N ARG A 353 -4.39 17.24 9.57
CA ARG A 353 -4.77 17.15 8.16
C ARG A 353 -4.68 18.48 7.42
N ALA A 354 -4.87 19.58 8.15
CA ALA A 354 -4.76 20.94 7.63
C ALA A 354 -3.34 21.52 7.66
N CYS A 355 -2.34 20.76 8.13
CA CYS A 355 -0.93 21.15 8.06
C CYS A 355 -0.38 20.96 6.65
N SER A 356 0.61 21.78 6.28
CA SER A 356 1.50 21.60 5.14
C SER A 356 2.95 21.69 5.58
N LEU A 357 3.89 21.36 4.69
CA LEU A 357 5.33 21.51 4.92
C LEU A 357 5.71 22.92 5.41
N GLN A 358 4.98 23.95 4.96
CA GLN A 358 5.25 25.35 5.30
C GLN A 358 4.47 25.85 6.52
N ALA A 359 3.38 25.19 6.91
CA ALA A 359 2.48 25.68 7.94
C ALA A 359 1.91 24.56 8.82
N ARG A 360 2.21 24.61 10.13
CA ARG A 360 1.60 23.72 11.13
C ARG A 360 0.48 24.42 11.89
N LYS A 361 -0.56 23.68 12.26
CA LYS A 361 -1.63 24.13 13.15
C LYS A 361 -1.27 23.82 14.60
N GLU A 362 -1.69 24.70 15.52
CA GLU A 362 -1.33 24.63 16.95
C GLU A 362 -1.80 23.33 17.64
N ALA A 363 -3.00 22.84 17.30
CA ALA A 363 -3.55 21.61 17.87
C ALA A 363 -3.16 20.33 17.11
N ALA A 364 -2.34 20.42 16.05
CA ALA A 364 -1.95 19.26 15.27
C ALA A 364 -1.09 18.29 16.09
N TYR A 365 -1.23 17.01 15.82
CA TYR A 365 -0.29 15.99 16.28
C TYR A 365 1.11 16.28 15.71
N ALA A 366 2.14 16.13 16.56
CA ALA A 366 3.51 16.26 16.09
C ALA A 366 3.88 15.06 15.20
N ARG A 367 3.47 13.87 15.64
CA ARG A 367 3.82 12.55 15.11
C ARG A 367 2.71 11.53 15.41
N ALA A 368 2.68 10.40 14.68
CA ALA A 368 1.61 9.41 14.79
C ALA A 368 1.55 8.72 16.17
N GLU A 369 2.68 8.63 16.86
CA GLU A 369 2.82 7.98 18.18
C GLU A 369 2.02 8.72 19.26
N GLU A 370 1.85 10.04 19.11
CA GLU A 370 0.99 10.81 20.02
C GLU A 370 -0.49 10.44 19.83
N PHE A 371 -0.89 10.15 18.60
CA PHE A 371 -2.25 9.72 18.28
C PHE A 371 -2.50 8.29 18.79
N THR A 372 -1.58 7.35 18.54
CA THR A 372 -1.70 5.99 19.11
C THR A 372 -1.70 6.00 20.63
N ALA A 373 -0.90 6.85 21.28
CA ALA A 373 -0.90 6.97 22.74
C ALA A 373 -2.24 7.47 23.30
N ASP A 374 -2.91 8.40 22.61
CA ASP A 374 -4.25 8.86 22.97
C ASP A 374 -5.28 7.70 22.87
N LEU A 375 -5.20 6.86 21.82
CA LEU A 375 -6.07 5.68 21.65
C LEU A 375 -5.79 4.59 22.70
N GLU A 376 -4.53 4.32 22.99
CA GLU A 376 -4.10 3.37 24.04
C GLU A 376 -4.57 3.80 25.43
N LEU A 377 -4.58 5.10 25.71
CA LEU A 377 -5.14 5.63 26.95
C LEU A 377 -6.64 5.30 27.08
N LEU A 378 -7.42 5.50 26.01
CA LEU A 378 -8.83 5.14 25.99
C LEU A 378 -9.03 3.64 26.18
N GLN A 379 -8.26 2.82 25.46
CA GLN A 379 -8.35 1.37 25.51
C GLN A 379 -8.03 0.83 26.91
N ARG A 380 -6.93 1.27 27.54
CA ARG A 380 -6.56 0.84 28.90
C ARG A 380 -7.64 1.15 29.92
N SER A 381 -8.29 2.30 29.79
CA SER A 381 -9.40 2.66 30.68
C SER A 381 -10.61 1.73 30.47
N LEU A 382 -10.98 1.44 29.21
CA LEU A 382 -12.07 0.52 28.91
C LEU A 382 -11.82 -0.89 29.47
N LEU A 383 -10.59 -1.41 29.32
CA LEU A 383 -10.20 -2.71 29.87
C LEU A 383 -10.31 -2.74 31.40
N LYS A 384 -9.85 -1.69 32.09
CA LYS A 384 -9.92 -1.59 33.56
C LYS A 384 -11.36 -1.57 34.09
N HIS A 385 -12.31 -1.10 33.29
CA HIS A 385 -13.73 -1.01 33.64
C HIS A 385 -14.60 -2.13 33.06
N ARG A 386 -14.00 -3.26 32.68
CA ARG A 386 -14.68 -4.46 32.14
C ARG A 386 -15.45 -4.21 30.83
N SER A 387 -15.06 -3.18 30.07
CA SER A 387 -15.59 -2.87 28.74
C SER A 387 -14.76 -3.52 27.64
N GLU A 388 -14.29 -4.76 27.85
CA GLU A 388 -13.36 -5.45 26.93
C GLU A 388 -13.89 -5.58 25.51
N ARG A 389 -15.18 -5.90 25.35
CA ARG A 389 -15.83 -5.97 24.03
C ARG A 389 -15.79 -4.65 23.26
N VAL A 390 -15.81 -3.52 23.97
CA VAL A 390 -15.71 -2.18 23.36
C VAL A 390 -14.24 -1.84 23.11
N ALA A 391 -13.36 -2.20 24.04
CA ALA A 391 -11.92 -1.97 23.94
C ALA A 391 -11.27 -2.71 22.76
N ARG A 392 -11.77 -3.91 22.45
CA ARG A 392 -11.34 -4.79 21.34
C ARG A 392 -12.19 -4.65 20.06
N GLY A 393 -13.09 -3.66 20.01
CA GLY A 393 -13.92 -3.36 18.83
C GLY A 393 -13.26 -2.30 17.93
N ASP A 394 -14.06 -1.37 17.41
CA ASP A 394 -13.63 -0.31 16.48
C ASP A 394 -12.43 0.51 16.99
N LEU A 395 -12.30 0.70 18.31
CA LEU A 395 -11.15 1.38 18.90
C LEU A 395 -9.84 0.61 18.68
N GLN A 396 -9.87 -0.72 18.81
CA GLN A 396 -8.71 -1.59 18.55
C GLN A 396 -8.38 -1.61 17.05
N ASP A 397 -9.40 -1.62 16.19
CA ASP A 397 -9.21 -1.55 14.75
C ASP A 397 -8.50 -0.26 14.33
N LEU A 398 -8.97 0.89 14.84
CA LEU A 398 -8.33 2.19 14.61
C LEU A 398 -6.90 2.23 15.19
N LEU A 399 -6.68 1.63 16.36
CA LEU A 399 -5.34 1.56 16.94
C LEU A 399 -4.38 0.72 16.08
N TRP A 400 -4.82 -0.43 15.57
CA TRP A 400 -4.01 -1.26 14.66
C TRP A 400 -3.71 -0.54 13.35
N ARG A 401 -4.71 0.13 12.76
CA ARG A 401 -4.53 0.99 11.58
C ARG A 401 -3.51 2.09 11.84
N ALA A 402 -3.66 2.83 12.94
CA ALA A 402 -2.77 3.92 13.33
C ALA A 402 -1.32 3.47 13.52
N ARG A 403 -1.12 2.27 14.08
CA ARG A 403 0.20 1.67 14.25
C ARG A 403 0.82 1.23 12.93
N ALA A 404 0.07 0.54 12.08
CA ALA A 404 0.59 -0.04 10.84
C ALA A 404 0.85 0.99 9.74
N PHE A 405 -0.01 1.99 9.60
CA PHE A 405 0.05 2.97 8.51
C PHE A 405 0.69 4.31 8.92
N GLY A 406 0.81 4.59 10.23
CA GLY A 406 1.30 5.87 10.74
C GLY A 406 0.54 7.07 10.16
N PHE A 407 1.24 8.19 9.92
CA PHE A 407 0.72 9.34 9.17
C PHE A 407 1.24 9.41 7.72
N HIS A 408 1.81 8.31 7.23
CA HIS A 408 2.44 8.25 5.90
C HIS A 408 1.78 7.21 4.97
N LEU A 409 0.78 6.45 5.44
CA LEU A 409 0.05 5.41 4.70
C LEU A 409 0.92 4.22 4.27
N ALA A 410 1.92 4.46 3.43
CA ALA A 410 2.86 3.45 2.98
C ALA A 410 4.23 4.11 2.83
N THR A 411 5.29 3.41 3.24
CA THR A 411 6.68 3.83 3.03
C THR A 411 6.92 3.97 1.54
N LEU A 412 7.38 5.15 1.11
CA LEU A 412 7.70 5.42 -0.28
C LEU A 412 9.17 5.12 -0.52
N ASP A 413 9.46 4.02 -1.22
CA ASP A 413 10.83 3.71 -1.61
C ASP A 413 11.31 4.68 -2.68
N LEU A 414 12.52 5.19 -2.50
CA LEU A 414 13.16 6.07 -3.47
C LEU A 414 14.13 5.21 -4.29
N ARG A 415 13.94 5.08 -5.60
CA ARG A 415 14.74 4.18 -6.44
C ARG A 415 15.39 4.93 -7.60
N GLN A 416 16.68 4.73 -7.86
CA GLN A 416 17.40 5.30 -9.01
C GLN A 416 18.51 4.37 -9.50
N GLU A 417 18.92 4.51 -10.76
CA GLU A 417 20.04 3.76 -11.35
C GLU A 417 21.42 4.23 -10.83
N SER A 418 22.35 3.28 -10.67
CA SER A 418 23.71 3.51 -10.16
C SER A 418 24.51 4.55 -10.97
N GLU A 419 24.39 4.56 -12.31
CA GLU A 419 25.14 5.49 -13.16
C GLU A 419 24.78 6.97 -12.87
N VAL A 420 23.54 7.24 -12.49
CA VAL A 420 23.10 8.61 -12.13
C VAL A 420 23.72 9.05 -10.81
N HIS A 421 23.95 8.12 -9.88
CA HIS A 421 24.71 8.39 -8.65
C HIS A 421 26.17 8.68 -8.95
N GLU A 422 26.80 7.88 -9.81
CA GLU A 422 28.19 8.09 -10.24
C GLU A 422 28.36 9.48 -10.85
N GLU A 423 27.43 9.90 -11.71
CA GLU A 423 27.44 11.23 -12.31
C GLU A 423 27.22 12.35 -11.27
N ALA A 424 26.26 12.20 -10.36
CA ALA A 424 25.98 13.19 -9.32
C ALA A 424 27.18 13.35 -8.37
N VAL A 425 27.82 12.25 -7.98
CA VAL A 425 29.02 12.25 -7.14
C VAL A 425 30.22 12.83 -7.88
N ALA A 426 30.43 12.51 -9.15
CA ALA A 426 31.50 13.12 -9.94
C ALA A 426 31.38 14.66 -9.96
N ARG A 427 30.16 15.18 -10.18
CA ARG A 427 29.88 16.62 -10.12
C ARG A 427 30.13 17.18 -8.72
N LEU A 428 29.68 16.47 -7.68
CA LEU A 428 29.85 16.88 -6.28
C LEU A 428 31.33 16.99 -5.89
N LEU A 429 32.15 16.00 -6.26
CA LEU A 429 33.58 15.96 -5.97
C LEU A 429 34.35 17.05 -6.73
N ALA A 430 33.99 17.31 -7.99
CA ALA A 430 34.59 18.37 -8.78
C ALA A 430 34.23 19.77 -8.23
N CYS A 431 32.95 20.01 -7.92
CA CYS A 431 32.51 21.27 -7.30
C CYS A 431 33.10 21.50 -5.90
N GLY A 432 33.37 20.42 -5.17
CA GLY A 432 34.04 20.47 -3.86
C GLY A 432 35.56 20.54 -3.93
N GLU A 433 36.15 20.63 -5.13
CA GLU A 433 37.60 20.62 -5.37
C GLU A 433 38.33 19.39 -4.75
N LEU A 434 37.61 18.26 -4.63
CA LEU A 434 38.15 17.01 -4.07
C LEU A 434 38.74 16.11 -5.16
N HIS A 435 38.08 16.04 -6.32
CA HIS A 435 38.55 15.24 -7.46
C HIS A 435 37.82 15.63 -8.75
N ASP A 436 38.56 15.89 -9.84
CA ASP A 436 37.97 16.34 -11.12
C ASP A 436 37.51 15.17 -12.02
N ASP A 437 38.21 14.03 -11.98
CA ASP A 437 38.04 12.91 -12.93
C ASP A 437 37.58 11.61 -12.24
N TYR A 438 36.60 11.69 -11.33
CA TYR A 438 36.17 10.53 -10.49
C TYR A 438 35.81 9.28 -11.31
N ARG A 439 35.08 9.45 -12.41
CA ARG A 439 34.58 8.35 -13.26
C ARG A 439 35.69 7.53 -13.93
N ARG A 440 36.90 8.08 -14.04
CA ARG A 440 38.07 7.40 -14.63
C ARG A 440 38.80 6.47 -13.66
N LEU A 441 38.50 6.56 -12.37
CA LEU A 441 39.11 5.73 -11.35
C LEU A 441 38.62 4.29 -11.46
N ASP A 442 39.50 3.36 -11.10
CA ASP A 442 39.11 1.98 -10.83
C ASP A 442 38.36 1.87 -9.50
N GLU A 443 37.77 0.72 -9.22
CA GLU A 443 36.96 0.50 -8.03
C GLU A 443 37.70 0.84 -6.72
N SER A 444 38.98 0.49 -6.63
CA SER A 444 39.78 0.77 -5.43
C SER A 444 40.03 2.27 -5.26
N GLY A 445 40.30 2.98 -6.36
CA GLY A 445 40.42 4.44 -6.37
C GLY A 445 39.10 5.13 -6.01
N ARG A 446 37.96 4.67 -6.56
CA ARG A 446 36.63 5.20 -6.23
C ARG A 446 36.33 5.08 -4.75
N ILE A 447 36.50 3.88 -4.17
CA ILE A 447 36.30 3.65 -2.73
C ILE A 447 37.20 4.57 -1.89
N ALA A 448 38.48 4.71 -2.25
CA ALA A 448 39.41 5.55 -1.50
C ALA A 448 38.98 7.03 -1.48
N VAL A 449 38.57 7.57 -2.63
CA VAL A 449 38.08 8.95 -2.75
C VAL A 449 36.78 9.15 -1.98
N LEU A 450 35.83 8.21 -2.08
CA LEU A 450 34.56 8.26 -1.36
C LEU A 450 34.78 8.24 0.16
N VAL A 451 35.61 7.33 0.66
CA VAL A 451 35.95 7.25 2.10
C VAL A 451 36.62 8.52 2.59
N GLN A 452 37.51 9.12 1.79
CA GLN A 452 38.12 10.41 2.12
C GLN A 452 37.06 11.53 2.16
N ALA A 453 36.18 11.62 1.17
CA ALA A 453 35.12 12.63 1.10
C ALA A 453 34.12 12.51 2.28
N MET A 454 33.89 11.31 2.78
CA MET A 454 33.05 11.07 3.98
C MET A 454 33.64 11.66 5.26
N GLN A 455 34.96 11.84 5.35
CA GLN A 455 35.63 12.39 6.53
C GLN A 455 35.64 13.93 6.54
N ILE A 456 35.34 14.56 5.40
CA ILE A 456 35.32 16.01 5.25
C ILE A 456 33.93 16.52 5.66
N PRO A 457 33.82 17.54 6.54
CA PRO A 457 32.52 18.13 6.86
C PRO A 457 31.78 18.60 5.61
N GLY A 458 30.46 18.39 5.56
CA GLY A 458 29.63 18.75 4.40
C GLY A 458 29.78 20.23 4.03
N THR A 459 29.97 20.50 2.75
CA THR A 459 30.38 21.82 2.23
C THR A 459 29.22 22.62 1.64
N GLY A 460 28.01 22.06 1.64
CA GLY A 460 26.83 22.65 0.99
C GLY A 460 26.85 22.55 -0.54
N VAL A 461 27.79 21.78 -1.10
CA VAL A 461 27.95 21.60 -2.56
C VAL A 461 26.77 20.87 -3.19
N LEU A 462 26.05 20.03 -2.44
CA LEU A 462 24.85 19.34 -2.93
C LEU A 462 23.79 20.32 -3.50
N ASP A 463 23.63 21.49 -2.88
CA ASP A 463 22.72 22.55 -3.35
C ASP A 463 23.16 23.11 -4.71
N GLN A 464 24.46 23.19 -4.98
CA GLN A 464 24.97 23.61 -6.30
C GLN A 464 24.67 22.54 -7.36
N VAL A 465 24.92 21.26 -7.04
CA VAL A 465 24.63 20.14 -7.96
C VAL A 465 23.13 20.04 -8.25
N SER A 466 22.26 20.27 -7.25
CA SER A 466 20.81 20.23 -7.44
C SER A 466 20.24 21.25 -8.41
N ARG A 467 21.00 22.32 -8.74
CA ARG A 467 20.62 23.35 -9.71
C ARG A 467 21.06 23.03 -11.14
N THR A 468 21.76 21.92 -11.33
CA THR A 468 22.20 21.48 -12.67
C THR A 468 21.09 20.70 -13.37
N ASP A 469 21.07 20.75 -14.71
CA ASP A 469 20.12 19.99 -15.50
C ASP A 469 20.48 18.49 -15.54
N GLY A 470 19.47 17.66 -15.81
CA GLY A 470 19.59 16.21 -15.99
C GLY A 470 19.32 15.38 -14.73
N ALA A 471 19.43 14.07 -14.87
CA ALA A 471 19.09 13.10 -13.82
C ALA A 471 19.95 13.25 -12.56
N ALA A 472 21.24 13.58 -12.71
CA ALA A 472 22.14 13.84 -11.59
C ALA A 472 21.70 15.04 -10.73
N GLY A 473 21.33 16.15 -11.36
CA GLY A 473 20.81 17.33 -10.66
C GLY A 473 19.46 17.05 -9.99
N GLY A 474 18.55 16.35 -10.68
CA GLY A 474 17.28 15.92 -10.10
C GLY A 474 17.43 14.94 -8.92
N THR A 475 18.48 14.11 -8.92
CA THR A 475 18.80 13.20 -7.82
C THR A 475 19.34 13.97 -6.62
N ALA A 476 20.29 14.91 -6.83
CA ALA A 476 20.76 15.80 -5.77
C ALA A 476 19.62 16.65 -5.15
N ALA A 477 18.71 17.15 -5.98
CA ALA A 477 17.52 17.89 -5.54
C ALA A 477 16.59 17.04 -4.67
N LEU A 478 16.42 15.75 -4.99
CA LEU A 478 15.68 14.82 -4.14
C LEU A 478 16.37 14.63 -2.79
N PHE A 479 17.67 14.32 -2.77
CA PHE A 479 18.41 14.08 -1.52
C PHE A 479 18.29 15.28 -0.58
N GLY A 480 18.40 16.51 -1.10
CA GLY A 480 18.24 17.74 -0.34
C GLY A 480 16.85 17.95 0.32
N ARG A 481 15.83 17.18 -0.07
CA ARG A 481 14.45 17.32 0.45
C ARG A 481 14.04 16.21 1.43
N ILE A 482 14.70 15.04 1.40
CA ILE A 482 14.32 13.87 2.23
C ILE A 482 14.25 14.25 3.72
N THR A 483 15.23 14.97 4.26
CA THR A 483 15.22 15.39 5.68
C THR A 483 13.97 16.22 6.04
N ALA A 484 13.53 17.11 5.15
CA ALA A 484 12.32 17.89 5.36
C ALA A 484 11.06 17.02 5.27
N TRP A 485 11.05 16.07 4.33
CA TRP A 485 9.96 15.10 4.17
C TRP A 485 9.82 14.21 5.40
N GLN A 486 10.90 13.58 5.86
CA GLN A 486 10.89 12.71 7.04
C GLN A 486 10.43 13.46 8.31
N ARG A 487 10.84 14.73 8.49
CA ARG A 487 10.38 15.56 9.63
C ARG A 487 8.89 15.86 9.61
N PHE A 488 8.28 15.95 8.43
CA PHE A 488 6.88 16.35 8.28
C PHE A 488 5.94 15.15 8.12
N PHE A 489 6.26 14.25 7.21
CA PHE A 489 5.47 13.05 6.89
C PHE A 489 5.71 11.91 7.90
N GLY A 490 6.85 11.90 8.58
CA GLY A 490 7.32 10.84 9.47
C GLY A 490 8.59 10.18 8.93
N ALA A 491 9.46 9.69 9.80
CA ALA A 491 10.76 9.14 9.41
C ALA A 491 10.60 7.99 8.39
N GLU A 492 9.71 7.05 8.68
CA GLU A 492 9.38 5.87 7.86
C GLU A 492 8.67 6.21 6.53
N ALA A 493 8.35 7.48 6.27
CA ALA A 493 7.63 7.84 5.05
C ALA A 493 8.48 7.67 3.78
N CYS A 494 9.81 7.78 3.90
CA CYS A 494 10.78 7.65 2.80
C CYS A 494 12.18 7.41 3.36
N ASP A 495 12.36 6.34 4.12
CA ASP A 495 13.65 5.97 4.73
C ASP A 495 14.38 4.84 4.02
N SER A 496 13.90 4.38 2.86
CA SER A 496 14.58 3.36 2.04
C SER A 496 14.96 3.94 0.68
N TYR A 497 16.22 3.74 0.29
CA TYR A 497 16.77 4.16 -1.00
C TYR A 497 17.37 2.98 -1.76
N ILE A 498 16.74 2.63 -2.89
CA ILE A 498 17.09 1.48 -3.72
C ILE A 498 18.00 1.93 -4.87
N ILE A 499 19.09 1.18 -5.07
CA ILE A 499 20.08 1.41 -6.12
C ILE A 499 19.90 0.33 -7.18
N SER A 500 19.35 0.71 -8.33
CA SER A 500 19.16 -0.20 -9.48
C SER A 500 20.49 -0.41 -10.19
N LEU A 501 20.66 -1.57 -10.83
CA LEU A 501 21.90 -1.94 -11.53
C LEU A 501 23.13 -1.79 -10.62
N THR A 502 23.07 -2.34 -9.40
CA THR A 502 24.21 -2.27 -8.48
C THR A 502 25.27 -3.29 -8.90
N HIS A 503 26.42 -2.82 -9.37
CA HIS A 503 27.53 -3.65 -9.86
C HIS A 503 28.69 -3.74 -8.87
N SER A 504 28.88 -2.71 -8.04
CA SER A 504 30.11 -2.49 -7.28
C SER A 504 29.88 -1.93 -5.87
N LEU A 505 30.94 -1.85 -5.07
CA LEU A 505 30.85 -1.24 -3.73
C LEU A 505 30.77 0.28 -3.84
N SER A 506 31.38 0.89 -4.87
CA SER A 506 31.30 2.33 -5.06
C SER A 506 29.87 2.80 -5.22
N ASP A 507 29.02 2.06 -5.92
CA ASP A 507 27.62 2.42 -6.17
C ASP A 507 26.86 2.67 -4.85
N VAL A 508 27.08 1.80 -3.85
CA VAL A 508 26.48 1.94 -2.52
C VAL A 508 27.08 3.12 -1.74
N LEU A 509 28.40 3.31 -1.83
CA LEU A 509 29.11 4.38 -1.14
C LEU A 509 28.82 5.77 -1.74
N GLU A 510 28.53 5.86 -3.03
CA GLU A 510 28.11 7.07 -3.72
C GLU A 510 26.79 7.59 -3.16
N VAL A 511 25.80 6.70 -3.01
CA VAL A 511 24.52 7.04 -2.35
C VAL A 511 24.73 7.43 -0.89
N MET A 512 25.61 6.72 -0.17
CA MET A 512 25.96 7.11 1.20
C MET A 512 26.54 8.53 1.23
N LEU A 513 27.35 8.93 0.23
CA LEU A 513 27.96 10.26 0.18
C LEU A 513 26.93 11.34 -0.09
N LEU A 514 26.01 11.10 -1.04
CA LEU A 514 24.88 11.99 -1.31
C LEU A 514 24.00 12.15 -0.06
N ALA A 515 23.73 11.05 0.65
CA ALA A 515 22.97 11.06 1.89
C ALA A 515 23.70 11.82 3.01
N LYS A 516 25.04 11.72 3.09
CA LYS A 516 25.86 12.53 4.01
C LYS A 516 25.73 14.02 3.71
N GLU A 517 25.89 14.41 2.46
CA GLU A 517 25.82 15.82 2.06
C GLU A 517 24.41 16.41 2.24
N ALA A 518 23.37 15.57 2.23
CA ALA A 518 22.00 15.94 2.58
C ALA A 518 21.70 15.97 4.09
N GLY A 519 22.66 15.57 4.93
CA GLY A 519 22.50 15.48 6.39
C GLY A 519 21.71 14.25 6.89
N LEU A 520 21.38 13.31 5.99
CA LEU A 520 20.71 12.04 6.32
C LEU A 520 21.69 11.05 6.95
N VAL A 521 22.95 11.07 6.53
CA VAL A 521 24.05 10.33 7.16
C VAL A 521 24.93 11.33 7.89
N ARG A 522 25.06 11.18 9.21
CA ARG A 522 25.88 12.03 10.07
C ARG A 522 27.08 11.23 10.56
N ILE A 523 28.27 11.77 10.36
CA ILE A 523 29.54 11.12 10.74
C ILE A 523 30.28 12.02 11.73
N ASP A 524 30.54 11.51 12.92
CA ASP A 524 31.34 12.16 13.97
C ASP A 524 32.43 11.19 14.45
N GLY A 525 33.63 11.33 13.89
CA GLY A 525 34.72 10.37 14.07
C GLY A 525 34.31 8.97 13.59
N ASN A 526 34.22 8.02 14.53
CA ASN A 526 33.81 6.64 14.25
C ASN A 526 32.30 6.39 14.48
N ARG A 527 31.54 7.40 14.91
CA ARG A 527 30.09 7.29 15.08
C ARG A 527 29.42 7.69 13.77
N VAL A 528 28.55 6.80 13.28
CA VAL A 528 27.70 7.06 12.12
C VAL A 528 26.25 6.93 12.57
N GLU A 529 25.42 7.86 12.13
CA GLU A 529 23.96 7.80 12.27
C GLU A 529 23.35 7.99 10.89
N SER A 530 22.43 7.11 10.50
CA SER A 530 21.70 7.21 9.24
C SER A 530 20.19 7.28 9.48
N ASP A 531 19.54 8.18 8.76
CA ASP A 531 18.08 8.25 8.63
C ASP A 531 17.59 7.52 7.37
N LEU A 532 18.48 6.82 6.65
CA LEU A 532 18.21 6.14 5.39
C LEU A 532 18.82 4.73 5.37
N ASP A 533 18.04 3.74 4.96
CA ASP A 533 18.50 2.41 4.54
C ASP A 533 18.91 2.45 3.07
N ILE A 534 20.13 2.01 2.78
CA ILE A 534 20.67 1.98 1.42
C ILE A 534 20.60 0.53 0.93
N VAL A 535 19.76 0.30 -0.08
CA VAL A 535 19.37 -1.02 -0.54
C VAL A 535 19.95 -1.27 -1.94
N PRO A 536 21.01 -2.07 -2.06
CA PRO A 536 21.50 -2.50 -3.38
C PRO A 536 20.49 -3.47 -4.01
N LEU A 537 20.11 -3.19 -5.25
CA LEU A 537 19.32 -4.09 -6.10
C LEU A 537 20.26 -4.81 -7.08
N LEU A 538 20.30 -6.13 -6.96
CA LEU A 538 21.11 -7.03 -7.78
C LEU A 538 20.21 -7.67 -8.86
N GLU A 539 20.52 -7.42 -10.12
CA GLU A 539 19.62 -7.73 -11.25
C GLU A 539 20.27 -8.66 -12.28
N SER A 540 21.60 -8.64 -12.43
CA SER A 540 22.30 -9.54 -13.36
C SER A 540 22.72 -10.87 -12.70
N ILE A 541 22.89 -11.92 -13.51
CA ILE A 541 23.37 -13.22 -12.99
C ILE A 541 24.73 -13.09 -12.27
N PRO A 542 25.74 -12.38 -12.83
CA PRO A 542 27.02 -12.19 -12.13
C PRO A 542 26.87 -11.52 -10.76
N GLU A 543 25.98 -10.53 -10.64
CA GLU A 543 25.71 -9.85 -9.36
C GLU A 543 25.05 -10.77 -8.35
N LEU A 544 24.07 -11.57 -8.78
CA LEU A 544 23.40 -12.53 -7.90
C LEU A 544 24.39 -13.59 -7.37
N ASP A 545 25.28 -14.12 -8.22
CA ASP A 545 26.33 -15.05 -7.78
C ASP A 545 27.33 -14.39 -6.81
N ALA A 546 27.61 -13.10 -7.00
CA ALA A 546 28.52 -12.33 -6.17
C ALA A 546 27.88 -11.74 -4.89
N SER A 547 26.56 -11.80 -4.75
CA SER A 547 25.78 -11.12 -3.69
C SER A 547 26.38 -11.26 -2.29
N GLY A 548 26.59 -12.48 -1.81
CA GLY A 548 27.17 -12.72 -0.48
C GLY A 548 28.57 -12.13 -0.30
N ARG A 549 29.44 -12.26 -1.32
CA ARG A 549 30.80 -11.69 -1.31
C ARG A 549 30.76 -10.17 -1.33
N MET A 550 29.83 -9.58 -2.07
CA MET A 550 29.64 -8.13 -2.13
C MET A 550 29.21 -7.59 -0.77
N THR A 551 28.20 -8.21 -0.13
CA THR A 551 27.75 -7.82 1.21
C THR A 551 28.87 -7.95 2.25
N ASP A 552 29.65 -9.04 2.24
CA ASP A 552 30.78 -9.22 3.15
C ASP A 552 31.84 -8.11 3.00
N ARG A 553 32.19 -7.77 1.75
CA ARG A 553 33.18 -6.72 1.48
C ARG A 553 32.65 -5.34 1.84
N LEU A 554 31.37 -5.08 1.62
CA LEU A 554 30.71 -3.85 1.99
C LEU A 554 30.69 -3.67 3.52
N LEU A 555 30.34 -4.72 4.26
CA LEU A 555 30.36 -4.74 5.74
C LEU A 555 31.78 -4.71 6.33
N ALA A 556 32.81 -5.04 5.54
CA ALA A 556 34.20 -4.88 5.95
C ALA A 556 34.67 -3.41 5.97
N ILE A 557 33.93 -2.49 5.33
CA ILE A 557 34.22 -1.06 5.35
C ILE A 557 33.74 -0.48 6.68
N PRO A 558 34.63 0.07 7.54
CA PRO A 558 34.25 0.49 8.89
C PRO A 558 33.12 1.53 8.95
N LEU A 559 33.13 2.51 8.03
CA LEU A 559 32.09 3.54 7.95
C LEU A 559 30.73 2.93 7.61
N TYR A 560 30.67 2.03 6.63
CA TYR A 560 29.43 1.38 6.24
C TYR A 560 28.92 0.42 7.34
N ARG A 561 29.83 -0.29 8.00
CA ARG A 561 29.45 -1.14 9.15
C ARG A 561 28.83 -0.34 10.29
N ALA A 562 29.37 0.85 10.56
CA ALA A 562 28.80 1.77 11.54
C ALA A 562 27.42 2.29 11.11
N LEU A 563 27.20 2.54 9.80
CA LEU A 563 25.90 2.88 9.24
C LEU A 563 24.87 1.78 9.51
N VAL A 564 25.18 0.52 9.16
CA VAL A 564 24.28 -0.64 9.38
C VAL A 564 23.96 -0.82 10.87
N LYS A 565 24.93 -0.62 11.75
CA LYS A 565 24.71 -0.65 13.21
C LYS A 565 23.76 0.45 13.66
N SER A 566 23.84 1.65 13.07
CA SER A 566 22.92 2.76 13.39
C SER A 566 21.47 2.49 12.96
N ARG A 567 21.28 1.66 11.93
CA ARG A 567 19.98 1.18 11.43
C ARG A 567 19.53 -0.15 12.04
N GLY A 568 19.99 -0.45 13.26
CA GLY A 568 19.50 -1.59 14.04
C GLY A 568 20.04 -2.95 13.58
N GLU A 569 21.26 -2.99 13.04
CA GLU A 569 21.93 -4.22 12.61
C GLU A 569 21.21 -4.96 11.47
N LYS A 570 20.53 -4.19 10.60
CA LYS A 570 19.81 -4.68 9.42
C LYS A 570 20.43 -4.13 8.14
N GLN A 571 20.67 -5.02 7.18
CA GLN A 571 21.01 -4.66 5.80
C GLN A 571 19.98 -5.34 4.90
N GLU A 572 19.23 -4.53 4.16
CA GLU A 572 18.33 -5.03 3.13
C GLU A 572 19.09 -5.14 1.80
N VAL A 573 18.78 -6.18 1.02
CA VAL A 573 19.31 -6.39 -0.33
C VAL A 573 18.13 -6.82 -1.20
N MET A 574 17.94 -6.14 -2.32
CA MET A 574 16.87 -6.44 -3.24
C MET A 574 17.38 -7.35 -4.37
N LEU A 575 16.57 -8.33 -4.78
CA LEU A 575 16.90 -9.30 -5.84
C LEU A 575 15.90 -9.17 -7.00
N GLY A 576 16.39 -8.86 -8.20
CA GLY A 576 15.57 -8.60 -9.39
C GLY A 576 15.30 -9.84 -10.24
N TYR A 577 14.41 -10.75 -9.80
CA TYR A 577 14.15 -12.01 -10.51
C TYR A 577 13.71 -11.88 -11.98
N SER A 578 12.80 -10.93 -12.28
CA SER A 578 12.28 -10.76 -13.65
C SER A 578 13.35 -10.28 -14.63
N ASP A 579 14.28 -9.46 -14.16
CA ASP A 579 15.37 -8.93 -14.99
C ASP A 579 16.50 -9.95 -15.11
N SER A 580 16.79 -10.71 -14.05
CA SER A 580 17.70 -11.86 -14.13
C SER A 580 17.20 -12.97 -15.06
N ASN A 581 15.89 -13.24 -15.10
CA ASN A 581 15.32 -14.20 -16.05
C ASN A 581 15.37 -13.69 -17.50
N LYS A 582 15.32 -12.37 -17.74
CA LYS A 582 15.56 -11.81 -19.09
C LYS A 582 17.02 -11.97 -19.52
N ASP A 583 17.96 -11.85 -18.58
CA ASP A 583 19.40 -11.99 -18.81
C ASP A 583 19.81 -13.47 -19.02
N GLY A 584 19.26 -14.38 -18.20
CA GLY A 584 19.71 -15.76 -18.08
C GLY A 584 18.80 -16.86 -18.63
N GLY A 585 17.50 -16.58 -18.79
CA GLY A 585 16.47 -17.58 -19.07
C GLY A 585 15.81 -18.16 -17.82
#